data_AF-A0A518D1M3-F1
#
_entry.id   AF-A0A518D1M3-F1
#
_cell.length_a   1.000
_cell.length_b   1.000
_cell.length_c   1.000
_cell.angle_alpha   90.00
_cell.angle_beta   90.00
_cell.angle_gamma   90.00
#
_symmetry.space_group_name_H-M   'P 1'
#
loop_
_entity.id
_entity.type
_entity.pdbx_description
1 polymer ?
#
loop_
_entity_poly.entity_id
_entity_poly.type
_entity_poly.pdbx_seq_one_letter_code
_entity_poly.pdbx_strand_id
1 'polypeptide(L)'
;MCLDHSAHGLRANHAIFQGPLPVQITYDETPTPEGYRSWPGGAELGPTMQTWRVQTRGFSDGRDENGERVEPGIVATPEGFLDSPDAEIVSGGLNMKGPRSVAIGRHGNLTLWGFHARPDRLTPDARNAFVNTVVWTAGFDGQRPLVRNVARSRDGVEGVLSFSRAIRTSWDSMNEWIDEQNAELEALRAEAATRELDDDERQRLEGVPRKKQSFEAFAEERLRRYHGDERFELFGTDVDAHARWYEEHLEYLVWNADDYRFDVDPNALALGLSNREVDSLYDAIDLIVDADETDDEIDEQSARALVFLARYTGQALGTRDEWTAWLDQVEERLFFSDVGGYRFFVEPLPPGAIEPPDPGNDKVSFAASLVDGDDGPQLVLRVRLAPGWHLYDRVPPSAPYTVLSIDGDLAGPLSARGAWTRPRSAPYPGTPGITVWEHRVEFTRAVNVDSSESTADLGSISIAFQVCDDQRCLRPTQLEVPIVDRREAR
;
A
#
# COMPACT_ATOMS: atom_id res chain seq x y z
N MET A 1 16.17 14.29 0.22
CA MET A 1 16.78 14.78 -1.03
C MET A 1 18.10 14.08 -1.22
N CYS A 2 18.22 13.29 -2.28
CA CYS A 2 19.42 12.51 -2.64
C CYS A 2 19.22 11.78 -3.98
N LEU A 3 18.23 12.16 -4.80
CA LEU A 3 18.01 11.55 -6.11
C LEU A 3 18.99 12.18 -7.10
N ASP A 4 19.58 11.34 -7.92
CA ASP A 4 20.55 11.68 -8.93
C ASP A 4 19.93 11.74 -10.34
N HIS A 5 20.74 11.69 -11.38
CA HIS A 5 20.31 12.03 -12.74
C HIS A 5 19.50 10.98 -13.50
N SER A 6 19.50 9.72 -13.07
CA SER A 6 18.90 8.62 -13.83
C SER A 6 17.83 7.86 -13.05
N ALA A 7 16.77 7.46 -13.77
CA ALA A 7 15.76 6.53 -13.29
C ALA A 7 16.23 5.08 -13.48
N HIS A 8 15.69 4.17 -12.68
CA HIS A 8 15.82 2.72 -12.89
C HIS A 8 14.52 2.02 -12.51
N GLY A 9 14.36 0.75 -12.88
CA GLY A 9 13.15 -0.01 -12.58
C GLY A 9 11.89 0.65 -13.18
N LEU A 10 12.00 1.14 -14.42
CA LEU A 10 10.91 1.83 -15.09
C LEU A 10 9.79 0.87 -15.47
N ARG A 11 8.54 1.25 -15.19
CA ARG A 11 7.37 0.68 -15.87
C ARG A 11 7.27 1.26 -17.28
N ALA A 12 8.05 0.74 -18.22
CA ALA A 12 8.17 1.32 -19.57
C ALA A 12 6.83 1.43 -20.33
N ASN A 13 5.86 0.55 -20.05
CA ASN A 13 4.52 0.59 -20.64
C ASN A 13 3.57 1.60 -19.97
N HIS A 14 4.01 2.31 -18.93
CA HIS A 14 3.19 3.27 -18.21
C HIS A 14 2.81 4.47 -19.09
N ALA A 15 1.61 5.02 -18.88
CA ALA A 15 1.01 6.06 -19.72
C ALA A 15 1.95 7.25 -19.98
N ILE A 16 2.74 7.67 -18.99
CA ILE A 16 3.67 8.81 -19.14
C ILE A 16 4.76 8.60 -20.21
N PHE A 17 5.07 7.35 -20.54
CA PHE A 17 6.04 6.99 -21.58
C PHE A 17 5.38 6.68 -22.94
N GLN A 18 4.06 6.47 -22.94
CA GLN A 18 3.32 6.10 -24.16
C GLN A 18 2.73 7.30 -24.89
N GLY A 19 2.45 8.41 -24.19
CA GLY A 19 1.94 9.62 -24.82
C GLY A 19 1.37 10.63 -23.83
N PRO A 20 0.87 11.78 -24.31
CA PRO A 20 0.63 12.12 -25.72
C PRO A 20 1.87 12.53 -26.54
N LEU A 21 2.98 12.91 -25.91
CA LEU A 21 4.24 13.20 -26.61
C LEU A 21 5.10 11.93 -26.71
N PRO A 22 5.82 11.72 -27.83
CA PRO A 22 6.65 10.53 -27.98
C PRO A 22 7.82 10.56 -26.99
N VAL A 23 8.04 9.43 -26.32
CA VAL A 23 9.19 9.23 -25.42
C VAL A 23 9.94 7.99 -25.87
N GLN A 24 11.23 8.13 -26.16
CA GLN A 24 12.12 7.00 -26.43
C GLN A 24 12.98 6.73 -25.20
N ILE A 25 12.73 5.59 -24.55
CA ILE A 25 13.57 5.14 -23.44
C ILE A 25 14.80 4.46 -24.03
N THR A 26 15.94 5.14 -23.93
CA THR A 26 17.26 4.56 -24.19
C THR A 26 17.91 4.21 -22.86
N TYR A 27 18.25 2.93 -22.67
CA TYR A 27 18.88 2.48 -21.44
C TYR A 27 20.40 2.59 -21.52
N ASP A 28 21.00 3.09 -20.45
CA ASP A 28 22.42 3.05 -20.16
C ASP A 28 22.71 1.96 -19.13
N GLU A 29 23.82 1.24 -19.30
CA GLU A 29 24.35 0.32 -18.29
C GLU A 29 25.23 1.10 -17.31
N THR A 30 24.72 1.31 -16.09
CA THR A 30 25.39 2.11 -15.06
C THR A 30 25.90 1.20 -13.93
N PRO A 31 27.10 1.44 -13.36
CA PRO A 31 27.54 0.73 -12.16
C PRO A 31 26.50 0.85 -11.04
N THR A 32 26.18 -0.27 -10.41
CA THR A 32 25.27 -0.26 -9.26
C THR A 32 25.93 0.51 -8.11
N PRO A 33 25.26 1.52 -7.51
CA PRO A 33 25.82 2.27 -6.40
C PRO A 33 26.25 1.34 -5.27
N GLU A 34 27.50 1.45 -4.83
CA GLU A 34 28.07 0.54 -3.82
C GLU A 34 27.23 0.52 -2.54
N GLY A 35 26.74 1.70 -2.12
CA GLY A 35 25.87 1.85 -0.96
C GLY A 35 24.57 1.05 -1.04
N TYR A 36 24.05 0.72 -2.23
CA TYR A 36 22.81 -0.07 -2.37
C TYR A 36 22.94 -1.44 -1.73
N ARG A 37 24.13 -2.04 -1.69
CA ARG A 37 24.37 -3.37 -1.12
C ARG A 37 23.95 -3.48 0.35
N SER A 38 23.97 -2.37 1.08
CA SER A 38 23.61 -2.32 2.50
C SER A 38 22.11 -2.08 2.74
N TRP A 39 21.33 -1.85 1.68
CA TRP A 39 19.89 -1.62 1.77
C TRP A 39 19.09 -2.88 1.43
N PRO A 40 17.85 -3.01 1.97
CA PRO A 40 16.90 -4.03 1.55
C PRO A 40 16.77 -4.17 0.03
N GLY A 41 16.84 -5.41 -0.47
CA GLY A 41 16.83 -5.73 -1.91
C GLY A 41 18.12 -5.40 -2.68
N GLY A 42 19.16 -4.88 -2.02
CA GLY A 42 20.42 -4.51 -2.69
C GLY A 42 21.44 -5.63 -2.82
N ALA A 43 21.39 -6.65 -1.96
CA ALA A 43 22.35 -7.76 -1.96
C ALA A 43 22.33 -8.53 -3.29
N GLU A 44 21.16 -8.65 -3.91
CA GLU A 44 20.94 -9.45 -5.13
C GLU A 44 21.25 -8.71 -6.44
N LEU A 45 21.52 -7.40 -6.38
CA LEU A 45 21.74 -6.60 -7.59
C LEU A 45 22.99 -7.06 -8.36
N GLY A 46 22.98 -6.88 -9.69
CA GLY A 46 24.19 -7.06 -10.50
C GLY A 46 25.28 -6.03 -10.18
N PRO A 47 26.49 -6.16 -10.76
CA PRO A 47 27.51 -5.10 -10.70
C PRO A 47 27.08 -3.84 -11.46
N THR A 48 26.17 -3.99 -12.42
CA THR A 48 25.57 -2.92 -13.20
C THR A 48 24.05 -3.03 -13.19
N MET A 49 23.38 -1.92 -13.51
CA MET A 49 21.94 -1.83 -13.64
C MET A 49 21.54 -1.01 -14.87
N GLN A 50 20.40 -1.35 -15.46
CA GLN A 50 19.82 -0.59 -16.56
C GLN A 50 19.18 0.68 -16.01
N THR A 51 19.56 1.81 -16.59
CA THR A 51 19.13 3.13 -16.15
C THR A 51 18.68 3.97 -17.33
N TRP A 52 17.72 4.86 -17.13
CA TRP A 52 17.31 5.84 -18.13
C TRP A 52 17.71 7.24 -17.66
N ARG A 53 18.49 7.95 -18.49
CA ARG A 53 18.98 9.28 -18.14
C ARG A 53 17.88 10.33 -18.27
N VAL A 54 17.50 10.92 -17.14
CA VAL A 54 16.41 11.90 -17.06
C VAL A 54 16.94 13.33 -17.19
N GLN A 55 18.01 13.63 -16.47
CA GLN A 55 18.68 14.93 -16.50
C GLN A 55 20.11 14.82 -17.01
N THR A 56 20.58 15.86 -17.68
CA THR A 56 21.90 15.90 -18.34
C THR A 56 23.05 15.96 -17.36
N ARG A 57 22.79 16.37 -16.11
CA ARG A 57 23.72 16.32 -14.98
C ARG A 57 23.00 15.99 -13.69
N GLY A 58 23.68 15.29 -12.81
CA GLY A 58 23.26 14.94 -11.47
C GLY A 58 24.09 15.63 -10.38
N PHE A 59 23.69 15.46 -9.12
CA PHE A 59 24.46 16.01 -8.01
C PHE A 59 25.81 15.30 -7.82
N SER A 60 25.90 14.03 -8.25
CA SER A 60 27.15 13.27 -8.26
C SER A 60 28.16 13.75 -9.32
N ASP A 61 27.69 14.44 -10.36
CA ASP A 61 28.53 15.05 -11.40
C ASP A 61 29.24 16.34 -10.93
N GLY A 62 28.99 16.77 -9.68
CA GLY A 62 29.64 17.91 -9.05
C GLY A 62 29.00 19.26 -9.39
N ARG A 63 29.82 20.20 -9.87
CA ARG A 63 29.40 21.57 -10.20
C ARG A 63 28.94 21.68 -11.66
N ASP A 64 28.01 22.58 -11.93
CA ASP A 64 27.49 22.88 -13.27
C ASP A 64 28.44 23.79 -14.07
N GLU A 65 28.04 24.15 -15.29
CA GLU A 65 28.83 25.02 -16.18
C GLU A 65 29.14 26.41 -15.62
N ASN A 66 28.38 26.88 -14.62
CA ASN A 66 28.60 28.16 -13.95
C ASN A 66 29.38 28.00 -12.64
N GLY A 67 29.78 26.77 -12.30
CA GLY A 67 30.45 26.45 -11.05
C GLY A 67 29.50 26.31 -9.86
N GLU A 68 28.18 26.26 -10.07
CA GLU A 68 27.18 26.08 -9.01
C GLU A 68 26.98 24.60 -8.70
N ARG A 69 26.63 24.25 -7.45
CA ARG A 69 26.33 22.85 -7.10
C ARG A 69 25.04 22.42 -7.78
N VAL A 70 25.03 21.22 -8.37
CA VAL A 70 23.78 20.62 -8.87
C VAL A 70 22.97 20.11 -7.68
N GLU A 71 21.79 20.67 -7.49
CA GLU A 71 20.89 20.31 -6.39
C GLU A 71 20.30 18.91 -6.59
N PRO A 72 20.31 18.04 -5.56
CA PRO A 72 19.76 16.69 -5.66
C PRO A 72 18.23 16.72 -5.73
N GLY A 73 17.66 15.75 -6.45
CA GLY A 73 16.22 15.51 -6.42
C GLY A 73 15.77 14.81 -5.13
N ILE A 74 14.50 14.44 -5.09
CA ILE A 74 13.88 13.76 -3.95
C ILE A 74 13.41 12.36 -4.34
N VAL A 75 13.60 11.41 -3.43
CA VAL A 75 12.94 10.10 -3.48
C VAL A 75 12.00 9.99 -2.29
N ALA A 76 10.90 9.26 -2.48
CA ALA A 76 10.05 8.82 -1.38
C ALA A 76 10.52 7.46 -0.84
N THR A 77 10.27 7.29 0.45
CA THR A 77 10.44 6.03 1.18
C THR A 77 9.58 4.94 0.53
N PRO A 78 10.13 3.75 0.25
CA PRO A 78 9.36 2.67 -0.37
C PRO A 78 8.42 1.95 0.59
N GLU A 79 8.77 1.88 1.87
CA GLU A 79 7.97 1.15 2.87
C GLU A 79 6.60 1.79 3.04
N GLY A 80 5.56 0.99 2.79
CA GLY A 80 4.16 1.41 2.80
C GLY A 80 3.73 2.37 1.71
N PHE A 81 4.54 2.56 0.66
CA PHE A 81 4.19 3.46 -0.44
C PHE A 81 2.93 2.99 -1.19
N LEU A 82 2.70 1.68 -1.27
CA LEU A 82 1.57 1.05 -1.95
C LEU A 82 0.45 0.59 -1.00
N ASP A 83 0.45 1.04 0.26
CA ASP A 83 -0.56 0.68 1.27
C ASP A 83 -1.98 1.19 0.97
N SER A 84 -2.17 1.91 -0.14
CA SER A 84 -3.43 2.54 -0.51
C SER A 84 -3.76 2.20 -1.96
N PRO A 85 -5.00 1.84 -2.30
CA PRO A 85 -5.37 1.38 -3.64
C PRO A 85 -5.26 2.48 -4.71
N ASP A 86 -5.24 3.75 -4.31
CA ASP A 86 -4.99 4.90 -5.17
C ASP A 86 -3.49 5.20 -5.39
N ALA A 87 -2.60 4.31 -4.93
CA ALA A 87 -1.16 4.43 -5.01
C ALA A 87 -0.53 3.65 -6.17
N GLU A 88 0.51 4.21 -6.77
CA GLU A 88 1.35 3.48 -7.71
C GLU A 88 2.79 3.98 -7.79
N ILE A 89 3.72 3.08 -8.11
CA ILE A 89 5.12 3.38 -8.37
C ILE A 89 5.37 3.25 -9.87
N VAL A 90 5.94 4.27 -10.48
CA VAL A 90 6.29 4.27 -11.91
C VAL A 90 7.77 3.98 -12.11
N SER A 91 8.63 4.52 -11.24
CA SER A 91 10.08 4.25 -11.28
C SER A 91 10.78 4.51 -9.96
N GLY A 92 11.92 3.85 -9.79
CA GLY A 92 12.98 4.28 -8.88
C GLY A 92 13.98 5.19 -9.60
N GLY A 93 15.08 5.50 -8.93
CA GLY A 93 16.19 6.23 -9.55
C GLY A 93 17.45 6.16 -8.72
N LEU A 94 18.60 6.46 -9.32
CA LEU A 94 19.89 6.43 -8.64
C LEU A 94 19.85 7.39 -7.45
N ASN A 95 20.03 6.88 -6.24
CA ASN A 95 19.87 7.66 -5.02
C ASN A 95 20.75 7.11 -3.88
N MET A 96 20.65 7.67 -2.67
CA MET A 96 21.42 7.23 -1.49
C MET A 96 20.63 6.40 -0.45
N LYS A 97 19.35 6.16 -0.70
CA LYS A 97 18.35 5.51 0.16
C LYS A 97 17.95 4.11 -0.31
N GLY A 98 18.67 3.59 -1.29
CA GLY A 98 18.58 2.19 -1.71
C GLY A 98 17.79 1.99 -3.01
N PRO A 99 17.78 0.75 -3.51
CA PRO A 99 17.25 0.42 -4.84
C PRO A 99 15.72 0.41 -4.91
N ARG A 100 15.03 0.38 -3.77
CA ARG A 100 13.56 0.37 -3.73
C ARG A 100 12.96 1.77 -3.69
N SER A 101 13.74 2.82 -3.39
CA SER A 101 13.19 4.17 -3.21
C SER A 101 12.52 4.71 -4.47
N VAL A 102 11.42 5.44 -4.27
CA VAL A 102 10.51 5.85 -5.34
C VAL A 102 10.93 7.22 -5.87
N ALA A 103 11.25 7.30 -7.16
CA ALA A 103 11.57 8.54 -7.85
C ALA A 103 10.36 9.13 -8.58
N ILE A 104 9.50 8.27 -9.15
CA ILE A 104 8.22 8.65 -9.75
C ILE A 104 7.13 7.73 -9.21
N GLY A 105 6.07 8.31 -8.66
CA GLY A 105 4.91 7.59 -8.14
C GLY A 105 3.74 8.54 -7.88
N ARG A 106 2.57 8.01 -7.56
CA ARG A 106 1.34 8.80 -7.36
C ARG A 106 0.53 8.27 -6.18
N HIS A 107 -0.15 9.19 -5.48
CA HIS A 107 -1.25 8.93 -4.54
C HIS A 107 -2.43 9.84 -4.92
N GLY A 108 -3.56 9.27 -5.33
CA GLY A 108 -4.71 10.05 -5.79
C GLY A 108 -4.34 11.00 -6.93
N ASN A 109 -4.65 12.29 -6.83
CA ASN A 109 -4.22 13.29 -7.83
C ASN A 109 -2.81 13.88 -7.60
N LEU A 110 -2.03 13.35 -6.66
CA LEU A 110 -0.70 13.86 -6.34
C LEU A 110 0.37 12.96 -6.93
N THR A 111 1.11 13.47 -7.90
CA THR A 111 2.24 12.77 -8.52
C THR A 111 3.55 13.33 -8.01
N LEU A 112 4.39 12.43 -7.49
CA LEU A 112 5.80 12.70 -7.24
C LEU A 112 6.56 12.61 -8.57
N TRP A 113 7.11 13.73 -9.02
CA TRP A 113 8.23 13.77 -9.95
C TRP A 113 9.48 14.15 -9.17
N GLY A 114 10.30 13.16 -8.81
CA GLY A 114 11.42 13.35 -7.90
C GLY A 114 12.62 14.10 -8.48
N PHE A 115 12.78 14.10 -9.81
CA PHE A 115 13.93 14.70 -10.48
C PHE A 115 13.89 16.21 -10.43
N HIS A 116 15.03 16.82 -10.10
CA HIS A 116 15.15 18.26 -9.91
C HIS A 116 16.11 18.84 -10.95
N ALA A 117 15.54 19.28 -12.07
CA ALA A 117 16.29 19.90 -13.16
C ALA A 117 15.46 20.98 -13.85
N ARG A 118 16.15 22.00 -14.36
CA ARG A 118 15.55 22.97 -15.29
C ARG A 118 15.16 22.27 -16.61
N PRO A 119 14.16 22.78 -17.35
CA PRO A 119 13.75 22.16 -18.62
C PRO A 119 14.88 22.03 -19.67
N ASP A 120 15.84 22.94 -19.70
CA ASP A 120 17.01 22.87 -20.57
C ASP A 120 18.05 21.83 -20.14
N ARG A 121 17.95 21.34 -18.89
CA ARG A 121 18.79 20.28 -18.31
C ARG A 121 18.10 18.92 -18.22
N LEU A 122 16.86 18.80 -18.68
CA LEU A 122 16.22 17.50 -18.94
C LEU A 122 16.62 17.00 -20.33
N THR A 123 16.77 15.68 -20.48
CA THR A 123 16.92 15.09 -21.82
C THR A 123 15.66 15.35 -22.66
N PRO A 124 15.74 15.36 -24.00
CA PRO A 124 14.57 15.58 -24.85
C PRO A 124 13.39 14.65 -24.51
N ASP A 125 13.66 13.37 -24.32
CA ASP A 125 12.66 12.36 -23.94
C ASP A 125 12.11 12.58 -22.53
N ALA A 126 12.96 12.97 -21.57
CA ALA A 126 12.52 13.29 -20.21
C ALA A 126 11.62 14.53 -20.15
N ARG A 127 11.86 15.54 -20.99
CA ARG A 127 10.94 16.68 -21.12
C ARG A 127 9.56 16.24 -21.57
N ASN A 128 9.50 15.37 -22.58
CA ASN A 128 8.25 14.83 -23.07
C ASN A 128 7.56 14.00 -21.99
N ALA A 129 8.29 13.12 -21.29
CA ALA A 129 7.76 12.32 -20.20
C ALA A 129 7.23 13.19 -19.03
N PHE A 130 7.92 14.28 -18.70
CA PHE A 130 7.45 15.24 -17.68
C PHE A 130 6.13 15.89 -18.08
N VAL A 131 6.00 16.35 -19.34
CA VAL A 131 4.73 16.91 -19.84
C VAL A 131 3.63 15.83 -19.86
N ASN A 132 3.94 14.62 -20.32
CA ASN A 132 3.00 13.49 -20.29
C ASN A 132 2.56 13.17 -18.85
N THR A 133 3.45 13.30 -17.87
CA THR A 133 3.13 13.13 -16.44
C THR A 133 2.09 14.14 -15.98
N VAL A 134 2.19 15.40 -16.40
CA VAL A 134 1.19 16.43 -16.09
C VAL A 134 -0.17 16.09 -16.70
N VAL A 135 -0.19 15.69 -17.98
CA VAL A 135 -1.43 15.28 -18.68
C VAL A 135 -2.08 14.07 -18.01
N TRP A 136 -1.27 13.06 -17.71
CA TRP A 136 -1.71 11.85 -17.02
C TRP A 136 -2.27 12.15 -15.63
N THR A 137 -1.57 12.96 -14.83
CA THR A 137 -2.02 13.37 -13.49
C THR A 137 -3.35 14.13 -13.55
N ALA A 138 -3.58 14.94 -14.59
CA ALA A 138 -4.84 15.64 -14.79
C ALA A 138 -6.04 14.70 -15.01
N GLY A 139 -5.82 13.45 -15.45
CA GLY A 139 -6.86 12.42 -15.54
C GLY A 139 -7.44 12.00 -14.19
N PHE A 140 -6.77 12.33 -13.09
CA PHE A 140 -7.20 12.06 -11.72
C PHE A 140 -7.78 13.30 -11.04
N ASP A 141 -8.15 14.34 -11.79
CA ASP A 141 -8.74 15.55 -11.21
C ASP A 141 -9.93 15.23 -10.30
N GLY A 142 -10.00 15.90 -9.15
CA GLY A 142 -10.98 15.64 -8.11
C GLY A 142 -10.71 14.42 -7.21
N GLN A 143 -9.84 13.47 -7.60
CA GLN A 143 -9.42 12.39 -6.70
C GLN A 143 -8.49 12.94 -5.63
N ARG A 144 -8.63 12.51 -4.37
CA ARG A 144 -7.74 12.90 -3.26
C ARG A 144 -7.04 11.66 -2.74
N PRO A 145 -5.80 11.79 -2.22
CA PRO A 145 -5.15 10.70 -1.51
C PRO A 145 -6.09 10.10 -0.46
N LEU A 146 -6.34 8.80 -0.53
CA LEU A 146 -7.23 8.12 0.41
C LEU A 146 -6.61 8.04 1.81
N VAL A 147 -5.29 7.89 1.85
CA VAL A 147 -4.50 7.77 3.06
C VAL A 147 -3.56 8.96 3.21
N ARG A 148 -3.49 9.50 4.44
CA ARG A 148 -2.43 10.41 4.85
C ARG A 148 -1.36 9.62 5.59
N ASN A 149 -0.11 9.73 5.15
CA ASN A 149 1.03 9.16 5.86
C ASN A 149 1.24 9.86 7.20
N VAL A 150 1.07 9.13 8.30
CA VAL A 150 1.23 9.56 9.69
C VAL A 150 2.11 8.61 10.51
N ALA A 151 2.53 7.48 9.93
CA ALA A 151 3.27 6.42 10.60
C ALA A 151 4.26 5.75 9.64
N ARG A 152 5.26 5.05 10.20
CA ARG A 152 6.09 4.14 9.39
C ARG A 152 5.40 2.81 9.20
N SER A 153 5.53 2.23 8.00
CA SER A 153 5.07 0.88 7.70
C SER A 153 5.88 -0.19 8.43
N ARG A 154 5.25 -1.32 8.75
CA ARG A 154 5.90 -2.47 9.38
C ARG A 154 7.00 -3.07 8.50
N ASP A 155 6.95 -2.85 7.19
CA ASP A 155 8.05 -3.18 6.26
C ASP A 155 9.37 -2.50 6.66
N GLY A 156 9.30 -1.38 7.37
CA GLY A 156 10.45 -0.68 7.93
C GLY A 156 11.24 -1.49 8.97
N VAL A 157 10.66 -2.57 9.53
CA VAL A 157 11.37 -3.50 10.42
C VAL A 157 12.56 -4.14 9.70
N GLU A 158 12.45 -4.46 8.41
CA GLU A 158 13.57 -5.01 7.62
C GLU A 158 14.77 -4.03 7.63
N GLY A 159 14.49 -2.74 7.46
CA GLY A 159 15.49 -1.67 7.54
C GLY A 159 16.13 -1.59 8.93
N VAL A 160 15.33 -1.61 9.99
CA VAL A 160 15.84 -1.61 11.39
C VAL A 160 16.78 -2.79 11.62
N LEU A 161 16.37 -4.00 11.24
CA LEU A 161 17.20 -5.20 11.41
C LEU A 161 18.46 -5.18 10.53
N SER A 162 18.38 -4.64 9.31
CA SER A 162 19.56 -4.45 8.46
C SER A 162 20.61 -3.56 9.15
N PHE A 163 20.18 -2.42 9.70
CA PHE A 163 21.08 -1.53 10.45
C PHE A 163 21.65 -2.19 11.71
N SER A 164 20.84 -2.95 12.45
CA SER A 164 21.29 -3.70 13.62
C SER A 164 22.32 -4.78 13.26
N ARG A 165 22.13 -5.51 12.16
CA ARG A 165 23.10 -6.52 11.68
C ARG A 165 24.40 -5.86 11.20
N ALA A 166 24.31 -4.67 10.59
CA ALA A 166 25.46 -3.91 10.11
C ALA A 166 26.19 -3.11 11.20
N ILE A 167 25.83 -3.26 12.48
CA ILE A 167 26.32 -2.39 13.56
C ILE A 167 27.84 -2.41 13.74
N ARG A 168 28.45 -3.58 13.53
CA ARG A 168 29.91 -3.72 13.64
C ARG A 168 30.63 -3.03 12.50
N THR A 169 30.22 -3.30 11.27
CA THR A 169 30.72 -2.61 10.08
C THR A 169 30.53 -1.10 10.20
N SER A 170 29.38 -0.65 10.71
CA SER A 170 29.09 0.77 10.94
C SER A 170 30.03 1.41 11.96
N TRP A 171 30.39 0.67 13.03
CA TRP A 171 31.35 1.14 14.04
C TRP A 171 32.76 1.22 13.46
N ASP A 172 33.20 0.21 12.70
CA ASP A 172 34.51 0.19 12.03
C ASP A 172 34.63 1.39 11.07
N SER A 173 33.67 1.56 10.16
CA SER A 173 33.67 2.68 9.21
C SER A 173 33.58 4.05 9.89
N MET A 174 32.85 4.17 11.00
CA MET A 174 32.80 5.42 11.76
C MET A 174 34.16 5.76 12.39
N ASN A 175 34.87 4.76 12.90
CA ASN A 175 36.18 4.97 13.50
C ASN A 175 37.27 5.28 12.47
N GLU A 176 37.22 4.64 11.30
CA GLU A 176 38.09 4.98 10.16
C GLU A 176 37.83 6.42 9.71
N TRP A 177 36.56 6.79 9.52
CA TRP A 177 36.18 8.15 9.17
C TRP A 177 36.62 9.18 10.23
N ILE A 178 36.54 8.84 11.53
CA ILE A 178 37.07 9.71 12.60
C ILE A 178 38.58 9.89 12.48
N ASP A 179 39.34 8.84 12.15
CA ASP A 179 40.78 8.96 11.94
C ASP A 179 41.09 9.88 10.76
N GLU A 180 40.41 9.69 9.64
CA GLU A 180 40.56 10.51 8.44
C GLU A 180 40.28 11.98 8.73
N GLN A 181 39.14 12.29 9.34
CA GLN A 181 38.76 13.67 9.67
C GLN A 181 39.71 14.32 10.67
N ASN A 182 40.21 13.56 11.65
CA ASN A 182 41.21 14.09 12.59
C ASN A 182 42.55 14.34 11.89
N ALA A 183 42.98 13.46 10.98
CA ALA A 183 44.20 13.64 10.21
C ALA A 183 44.10 14.84 9.25
N GLU A 184 42.96 15.02 8.57
CA GLU A 184 42.66 16.17 7.73
C GLU A 184 42.70 17.48 8.53
N LEU A 185 42.09 17.50 9.72
CA LEU A 185 42.11 18.67 10.60
C LEU A 185 43.52 19.03 11.07
N GLU A 186 44.35 18.03 11.42
CA GLU A 186 45.75 18.26 11.80
C GLU A 186 46.60 18.74 10.62
N ALA A 187 46.38 18.19 9.41
CA ALA A 187 47.04 18.66 8.20
C ALA A 187 46.65 20.12 7.90
N LEU A 188 45.37 20.45 7.98
CA LEU A 188 44.87 21.81 7.77
C LEU A 188 45.43 22.80 8.81
N ARG A 189 45.57 22.37 10.07
CA ARG A 189 46.26 23.15 11.13
C ARG A 189 47.72 23.42 10.79
N ALA A 190 48.42 22.44 10.26
CA ALA A 190 49.81 22.60 9.82
C ALA A 190 49.91 23.56 8.61
N GLU A 191 48.99 23.46 7.65
CA GLU A 191 48.93 24.36 6.48
C GLU A 191 48.64 25.80 6.87
N ALA A 192 47.74 26.03 7.84
CA ALA A 192 47.42 27.36 8.37
C ALA A 192 48.64 28.12 8.91
N ALA A 193 49.68 27.41 9.31
CA ALA A 193 50.94 28.01 9.76
C ALA A 193 51.83 28.50 8.60
N THR A 194 51.51 28.12 7.36
CA THR A 194 52.35 28.34 6.16
C THR A 194 51.67 29.14 5.05
N ARG A 195 50.33 29.22 5.05
CA ARG A 195 49.55 30.01 4.08
C ARG A 195 48.29 30.60 4.72
N GLU A 196 47.74 31.64 4.09
CA GLU A 196 46.38 32.08 4.40
C GLU A 196 45.37 31.03 3.90
N LEU A 197 44.30 30.88 4.69
CA LEU A 197 43.21 29.95 4.43
C LEU A 197 41.99 30.70 3.90
N ASP A 198 41.18 30.02 3.10
CA ASP A 198 39.87 30.54 2.71
C ASP A 198 38.83 30.44 3.85
N ASP A 199 37.63 30.96 3.62
CA ASP A 199 36.56 31.02 4.62
C ASP A 199 36.09 29.61 5.05
N ASP A 200 35.99 28.68 4.10
CA ASP A 200 35.55 27.30 4.37
C ASP A 200 36.61 26.54 5.17
N GLU A 201 37.88 26.71 4.82
CA GLU A 201 39.03 26.15 5.52
C GLU A 201 39.14 26.69 6.94
N ARG A 202 38.97 28.01 7.14
CA ARG A 202 38.91 28.60 8.49
C ARG A 202 37.79 28.01 9.31
N GLN A 203 36.60 27.87 8.74
CA GLN A 203 35.46 27.27 9.41
C GLN A 203 35.72 25.81 9.80
N ARG A 204 36.35 25.00 8.92
CA ARG A 204 36.74 23.62 9.26
C ARG A 204 37.75 23.57 10.40
N LEU A 205 38.68 24.53 10.45
CA LEU A 205 39.73 24.62 11.48
C LEU A 205 39.21 24.90 12.89
N GLU A 206 38.05 25.57 12.99
CA GLU A 206 37.31 25.75 14.25
C GLU A 206 36.75 24.42 14.80
N GLY A 207 36.77 23.34 14.00
CA GLY A 207 36.40 22.00 14.42
C GLY A 207 37.26 21.44 15.54
N VAL A 208 36.64 20.67 16.44
CA VAL A 208 37.32 19.93 17.50
C VAL A 208 37.57 18.49 17.03
N PRO A 209 38.77 17.90 17.29
CA PRO A 209 39.03 16.50 16.97
C PRO A 209 37.96 15.58 17.57
N ARG A 210 37.47 14.65 16.76
CA ARG A 210 36.42 13.71 17.16
C ARG A 210 37.02 12.56 17.96
N LYS A 211 36.30 12.10 18.98
CA LYS A 211 36.71 10.97 19.83
C LYS A 211 36.02 9.70 19.38
N LYS A 212 36.78 8.60 19.30
CA LYS A 212 36.25 7.26 19.09
C LYS A 212 35.53 6.76 20.34
N GLN A 213 34.48 5.97 20.12
CA GLN A 213 33.79 5.21 21.16
C GLN A 213 34.20 3.75 21.09
N SER A 214 34.12 3.01 22.20
CA SER A 214 34.26 1.55 22.16
C SER A 214 33.09 0.93 21.39
N PHE A 215 33.27 -0.29 20.89
CA PHE A 215 32.20 -1.00 20.20
C PHE A 215 30.98 -1.19 21.11
N GLU A 216 31.20 -1.52 22.39
CA GLU A 216 30.14 -1.77 23.36
C GLU A 216 29.27 -0.53 23.56
N ALA A 217 29.88 0.64 23.77
CA ALA A 217 29.15 1.90 23.95
C ALA A 217 28.39 2.31 22.68
N PHE A 218 29.01 2.12 21.51
CA PHE A 218 28.37 2.40 20.23
C PHE A 218 27.19 1.46 19.96
N ALA A 219 27.36 0.17 20.23
CA ALA A 219 26.35 -0.84 20.02
C ALA A 219 25.15 -0.63 20.94
N GLU A 220 25.40 -0.36 22.23
CA GLU A 220 24.36 -0.05 23.20
C GLU A 220 23.54 1.18 22.78
N GLU A 221 24.20 2.30 22.45
CA GLU A 221 23.51 3.53 22.03
C GLU A 221 22.57 3.27 20.84
N ARG A 222 23.05 2.54 19.83
CA ARG A 222 22.32 2.29 18.58
C ARG A 222 21.19 1.29 18.76
N LEU A 223 21.43 0.18 19.44
CA LEU A 223 20.40 -0.85 19.63
C LEU A 223 19.30 -0.39 20.59
N ARG A 224 19.62 0.41 21.63
CA ARG A 224 18.60 1.09 22.43
C ARG A 224 17.80 2.09 21.60
N ARG A 225 18.42 2.82 20.67
CA ARG A 225 17.69 3.71 19.75
C ARG A 225 16.75 2.94 18.82
N TYR A 226 17.16 1.77 18.33
CA TYR A 226 16.37 0.98 17.37
C TYR A 226 15.28 0.14 18.02
N HIS A 227 15.59 -0.46 19.17
CA HIS A 227 14.74 -1.45 19.83
C HIS A 227 14.20 -0.95 21.19
N GLY A 228 14.66 0.18 21.70
CA GLY A 228 14.29 0.67 23.02
C GLY A 228 15.00 -0.04 24.17
N ASP A 229 14.87 0.55 25.35
CA ASP A 229 15.59 0.10 26.55
C ASP A 229 15.15 -1.29 27.00
N GLU A 230 13.83 -1.53 27.08
CA GLU A 230 13.27 -2.81 27.56
C GLU A 230 13.74 -3.99 26.69
N ARG A 231 13.70 -3.86 25.36
CA ARG A 231 14.16 -4.92 24.46
C ARG A 231 15.67 -5.09 24.48
N PHE A 232 16.42 -4.00 24.63
CA PHE A 232 17.87 -4.09 24.80
C PHE A 232 18.26 -4.75 26.13
N GLU A 233 17.52 -4.52 27.21
CA GLU A 233 17.76 -5.20 28.49
C GLU A 233 17.51 -6.70 28.41
N LEU A 234 16.56 -7.13 27.58
CA LEU A 234 16.25 -8.54 27.35
C LEU A 234 17.27 -9.23 26.42
N PHE A 235 17.66 -8.59 25.32
CA PHE A 235 18.41 -9.25 24.24
C PHE A 235 19.83 -8.72 24.05
N GLY A 236 20.16 -7.57 24.63
CA GLY A 236 21.45 -6.90 24.45
C GLY A 236 21.77 -6.73 22.97
N THR A 237 22.95 -7.23 22.57
CA THR A 237 23.45 -7.19 21.20
C THR A 237 23.05 -8.39 20.34
N ASP A 238 22.17 -9.28 20.82
CA ASP A 238 21.67 -10.42 20.04
C ASP A 238 20.61 -9.94 19.03
N VAL A 239 21.08 -9.57 17.84
CA VAL A 239 20.22 -9.07 16.75
C VAL A 239 19.22 -10.12 16.26
N ASP A 240 19.56 -11.41 16.35
CA ASP A 240 18.64 -12.47 15.94
C ASP A 240 17.51 -12.66 16.97
N ALA A 241 17.78 -12.42 18.26
CA ALA A 241 16.73 -12.35 19.27
C ALA A 241 15.79 -11.17 19.05
N HIS A 242 16.31 -9.99 18.70
CA HIS A 242 15.48 -8.85 18.29
C HIS A 242 14.63 -9.19 17.06
N ALA A 243 15.19 -9.86 16.06
CA ALA A 243 14.47 -10.26 14.85
C ALA A 243 13.31 -11.23 15.16
N ARG A 244 13.56 -12.28 15.95
CA ARG A 244 12.52 -13.22 16.38
C ARG A 244 11.39 -12.52 17.13
N TRP A 245 11.71 -11.55 17.99
CA TRP A 245 10.69 -10.78 18.69
C TRP A 245 9.77 -10.03 17.71
N TYR A 246 10.31 -9.40 16.67
CA TYR A 246 9.46 -8.75 15.66
C TYR A 246 8.59 -9.75 14.89
N GLU A 247 9.14 -10.92 14.54
CA GLU A 247 8.39 -11.99 13.85
C GLU A 247 7.22 -12.49 14.70
N GLU A 248 7.44 -12.72 15.99
CA GLU A 248 6.42 -13.19 16.94
C GLU A 248 5.33 -12.15 17.22
N HIS A 249 5.61 -10.86 17.04
CA HIS A 249 4.69 -9.76 17.38
C HIS A 249 4.17 -9.01 16.15
N LEU A 250 4.47 -9.47 14.94
CA LEU A 250 4.19 -8.76 13.68
C LEU A 250 2.73 -8.33 13.52
N GLU A 251 1.79 -9.16 13.99
CA GLU A 251 0.34 -8.91 13.91
C GLU A 251 -0.15 -7.83 14.87
N TYR A 252 0.68 -7.41 15.81
CA TYR A 252 0.33 -6.43 16.86
C TYR A 252 1.17 -5.16 16.80
N LEU A 253 2.13 -5.09 15.86
CA LEU A 253 3.03 -3.95 15.75
C LEU A 253 2.31 -2.66 15.38
N VAL A 254 2.73 -1.57 16.00
CA VAL A 254 2.31 -0.21 15.69
C VAL A 254 3.51 0.73 15.75
N TRP A 255 3.45 1.85 15.03
CA TRP A 255 4.49 2.87 15.08
C TRP A 255 4.28 3.83 16.26
N ASN A 256 5.29 3.94 17.12
CA ASN A 256 5.37 4.93 18.18
C ASN A 256 6.15 6.15 17.67
N ALA A 257 5.44 7.25 17.43
CA ALA A 257 6.02 8.47 16.89
C ALA A 257 6.90 9.23 17.90
N ASP A 258 6.61 9.11 19.20
CA ASP A 258 7.34 9.81 20.27
C ASP A 258 8.74 9.21 20.46
N ASP A 259 8.83 7.88 20.43
CA ASP A 259 10.09 7.15 20.59
C ASP A 259 10.76 6.80 19.25
N TYR A 260 10.09 7.08 18.13
CA TYR A 260 10.57 6.79 16.77
C TYR A 260 10.92 5.31 16.55
N ARG A 261 10.08 4.39 17.07
CA ARG A 261 10.28 2.93 17.00
C ARG A 261 8.95 2.18 16.82
N PHE A 262 9.04 0.90 16.47
CA PHE A 262 7.90 -0.01 16.52
C PHE A 262 7.70 -0.53 17.94
N ASP A 263 6.45 -0.57 18.39
CA ASP A 263 5.99 -1.16 19.63
C ASP A 263 4.79 -2.08 19.37
N VAL A 264 4.29 -2.75 20.41
CA VAL A 264 3.15 -3.65 20.34
C VAL A 264 1.92 -2.95 20.90
N ASP A 265 0.80 -3.07 20.20
CA ASP A 265 -0.49 -2.65 20.73
C ASP A 265 -0.94 -3.59 21.86
N PRO A 266 -1.07 -3.10 23.10
CA PRO A 266 -1.40 -3.95 24.24
C PRO A 266 -2.84 -4.50 24.19
N ASN A 267 -3.77 -3.82 23.51
CA ASN A 267 -5.14 -4.32 23.38
C ASN A 267 -5.23 -5.40 22.31
N ALA A 268 -4.59 -5.19 21.15
CA ALA A 268 -4.52 -6.22 20.11
C ALA A 268 -3.84 -7.50 20.64
N LEU A 269 -2.72 -7.34 21.36
CA LEU A 269 -2.01 -8.47 21.98
C LEU A 269 -2.87 -9.17 23.05
N ALA A 270 -3.53 -8.42 23.95
CA ALA A 270 -4.34 -9.02 25.01
C ALA A 270 -5.56 -9.78 24.47
N LEU A 271 -6.14 -9.31 23.37
CA LEU A 271 -7.26 -10.00 22.70
C LEU A 271 -6.78 -11.14 21.79
N GLY A 272 -5.48 -11.18 21.44
CA GLY A 272 -4.94 -12.14 20.48
C GLY A 272 -5.36 -11.87 19.04
N LEU A 273 -5.81 -10.64 18.73
CA LEU A 273 -6.37 -10.25 17.43
C LEU A 273 -5.36 -9.49 16.59
N SER A 274 -5.22 -9.86 15.31
CA SER A 274 -4.34 -9.15 14.39
C SER A 274 -4.88 -7.76 14.10
N ASN A 275 -4.00 -6.78 14.06
CA ASN A 275 -4.38 -5.42 13.73
C ASN A 275 -4.59 -5.15 12.23
N ARG A 276 -4.31 -6.13 11.36
CA ARG A 276 -4.33 -5.96 9.89
C ARG A 276 -5.23 -6.92 9.14
N GLU A 277 -5.72 -7.97 9.80
CA GLU A 277 -6.62 -8.95 9.19
C GLU A 277 -8.07 -8.52 9.40
N VAL A 278 -8.87 -8.52 8.32
CA VAL A 278 -10.29 -8.11 8.38
C VAL A 278 -11.07 -9.02 9.33
N ASP A 279 -10.75 -10.32 9.36
CA ASP A 279 -11.38 -11.30 10.26
C ASP A 279 -11.26 -10.91 11.74
N SER A 280 -10.18 -10.23 12.12
CA SER A 280 -10.00 -9.74 13.50
C SER A 280 -11.01 -8.66 13.89
N LEU A 281 -11.65 -7.98 12.93
CA LEU A 281 -12.78 -7.10 13.21
C LEU A 281 -14.02 -7.91 13.58
N TYR A 282 -14.32 -8.99 12.85
CA TYR A 282 -15.42 -9.89 13.19
C TYR A 282 -15.19 -10.57 14.55
N ASP A 283 -13.99 -11.08 14.80
CA ASP A 283 -13.65 -11.69 16.08
C ASP A 283 -13.78 -10.69 17.23
N ALA A 284 -13.40 -9.41 17.04
CA ALA A 284 -13.61 -8.38 18.05
C ALA A 284 -15.11 -8.11 18.30
N ILE A 285 -15.93 -8.10 17.24
CA ILE A 285 -17.40 -7.92 17.38
C ILE A 285 -18.01 -9.07 18.18
N ASP A 286 -17.55 -10.30 17.96
CA ASP A 286 -18.04 -11.48 18.68
C ASP A 286 -17.72 -11.48 20.19
N LEU A 287 -16.74 -10.69 20.61
CA LEU A 287 -16.39 -10.49 22.01
C LEU A 287 -17.28 -9.46 22.73
N ILE A 288 -18.12 -8.71 22.02
CA ILE A 288 -19.02 -7.72 22.62
C ILE A 288 -20.25 -8.43 23.19
N VAL A 289 -20.46 -8.26 24.50
CA VAL A 289 -21.70 -8.64 25.20
C VAL A 289 -22.63 -7.43 25.28
N ASP A 290 -23.85 -7.56 24.76
CA ASP A 290 -24.83 -6.47 24.79
C ASP A 290 -25.40 -6.26 26.20
N ALA A 291 -25.55 -4.98 26.59
CA ALA A 291 -25.95 -4.57 27.93
C ALA A 291 -27.34 -5.06 28.38
N ASP A 292 -28.20 -5.53 27.46
CA ASP A 292 -29.52 -6.06 27.80
C ASP A 292 -29.46 -7.49 28.42
N GLU A 293 -28.30 -8.18 28.37
CA GLU A 293 -28.15 -9.54 28.91
C GLU A 293 -27.66 -9.58 30.37
N THR A 294 -27.12 -8.48 30.91
CA THR A 294 -26.63 -8.38 32.29
C THR A 294 -26.83 -6.97 32.84
N ASP A 295 -27.40 -6.84 34.04
CA ASP A 295 -27.62 -5.59 34.79
C ASP A 295 -26.28 -4.94 35.28
N ASP A 296 -25.17 -5.19 34.59
CA ASP A 296 -23.79 -4.91 34.98
C ASP A 296 -23.05 -4.03 33.93
N GLU A 297 -22.02 -3.31 34.39
CA GLU A 297 -21.08 -2.54 33.56
C GLU A 297 -20.48 -3.40 32.43
N ILE A 298 -20.19 -2.80 31.27
CA ILE A 298 -19.49 -3.46 30.14
C ILE A 298 -18.25 -4.16 30.68
N ASP A 299 -18.14 -5.48 30.45
CA ASP A 299 -17.01 -6.26 30.94
C ASP A 299 -15.68 -5.83 30.27
N GLU A 300 -14.56 -6.17 30.90
CA GLU A 300 -13.23 -5.74 30.43
C GLU A 300 -12.93 -6.21 29.00
N GLN A 301 -13.39 -7.40 28.60
CA GLN A 301 -13.15 -7.96 27.27
C GLN A 301 -13.98 -7.23 26.22
N SER A 302 -15.27 -7.00 26.48
CA SER A 302 -16.15 -6.17 25.65
C SER A 302 -15.60 -4.75 25.51
N ALA A 303 -15.13 -4.13 26.61
CA ALA A 303 -14.53 -2.80 26.58
C ALA A 303 -13.26 -2.74 25.73
N ARG A 304 -12.38 -3.75 25.83
CA ARG A 304 -11.17 -3.86 25.00
C ARG A 304 -11.51 -4.06 23.52
N ALA A 305 -12.52 -4.88 23.21
CA ALA A 305 -12.98 -5.11 21.85
C ALA A 305 -13.51 -3.82 21.20
N LEU A 306 -14.32 -3.04 21.93
CA LEU A 306 -14.78 -1.73 21.45
C LEU A 306 -13.63 -0.75 21.21
N VAL A 307 -12.62 -0.71 22.10
CA VAL A 307 -11.42 0.11 21.91
C VAL A 307 -10.62 -0.34 20.68
N PHE A 308 -10.48 -1.66 20.47
CA PHE A 308 -9.83 -2.24 19.31
C PHE A 308 -10.53 -1.82 18.02
N LEU A 309 -11.84 -2.05 17.93
CA LEU A 309 -12.65 -1.68 16.75
C LEU A 309 -12.57 -0.19 16.46
N ALA A 310 -12.72 0.66 17.48
CA ALA A 310 -12.66 2.11 17.31
C ALA A 310 -11.28 2.58 16.81
N ARG A 311 -10.20 2.01 17.35
CA ARG A 311 -8.83 2.32 16.93
C ARG A 311 -8.57 1.94 15.47
N TYR A 312 -8.96 0.74 15.09
CA TYR A 312 -8.60 0.16 13.79
C TYR A 312 -9.55 0.53 12.66
N THR A 313 -10.72 1.10 12.94
CA THR A 313 -11.68 1.52 11.90
C THR A 313 -11.95 3.03 11.88
N GLY A 314 -11.59 3.73 12.97
CA GLY A 314 -11.95 5.13 13.19
C GLY A 314 -13.44 5.38 13.43
N GLN A 315 -14.25 4.32 13.58
CA GLN A 315 -15.67 4.42 13.94
C GLN A 315 -15.86 4.44 15.46
N ALA A 316 -17.06 4.81 15.91
CA ALA A 316 -17.42 4.86 17.33
C ALA A 316 -18.86 4.33 17.51
N LEU A 317 -19.06 3.06 17.16
CA LEU A 317 -20.35 2.37 17.31
C LEU A 317 -20.40 1.68 18.68
N GLY A 318 -21.62 1.55 19.23
CA GLY A 318 -21.83 1.15 20.61
C GLY A 318 -22.17 -0.32 20.81
N THR A 319 -22.86 -0.94 19.86
CA THR A 319 -23.42 -2.30 20.03
C THR A 319 -22.87 -3.29 19.01
N ARG A 320 -23.00 -4.59 19.32
CA ARG A 320 -22.60 -5.67 18.40
C ARG A 320 -23.32 -5.58 17.05
N ASP A 321 -24.62 -5.32 17.08
CA ASP A 321 -25.44 -5.19 15.89
C ASP A 321 -25.03 -4.00 15.00
N GLU A 322 -24.72 -2.85 15.59
CA GLU A 322 -24.26 -1.67 14.85
C GLU A 322 -22.93 -1.96 14.12
N TRP A 323 -21.98 -2.58 14.82
CA TRP A 323 -20.70 -2.95 14.25
C TRP A 323 -20.83 -4.00 13.14
N THR A 324 -21.68 -5.02 13.34
CA THR A 324 -21.93 -6.07 12.36
C THR A 324 -22.52 -5.48 11.09
N ALA A 325 -23.56 -4.65 11.22
CA ALA A 325 -24.20 -4.00 10.08
C ALA A 325 -23.24 -3.07 9.31
N TRP A 326 -22.41 -2.32 10.02
CA TRP A 326 -21.40 -1.47 9.39
C TRP A 326 -20.37 -2.30 8.61
N LEU A 327 -19.81 -3.33 9.24
CA LEU A 327 -18.76 -4.15 8.63
C LEU A 327 -19.28 -4.86 7.38
N ASP A 328 -20.45 -5.47 7.43
CA ASP A 328 -21.10 -6.13 6.29
C ASP A 328 -21.33 -5.17 5.10
N GLN A 329 -21.55 -3.88 5.37
CA GLN A 329 -21.74 -2.86 4.32
C GLN A 329 -20.43 -2.44 3.65
N VAL A 330 -19.31 -2.45 4.37
CA VAL A 330 -18.05 -1.82 3.91
C VAL A 330 -16.91 -2.79 3.65
N GLU A 331 -16.99 -4.03 4.13
CA GLU A 331 -15.92 -5.05 4.08
C GLU A 331 -15.24 -5.15 2.71
N GLU A 332 -16.01 -5.20 1.62
CA GLU A 332 -15.50 -5.32 0.25
C GLU A 332 -14.68 -4.11 -0.23
N ARG A 333 -14.77 -3.00 0.49
CA ARG A 333 -14.04 -1.75 0.25
C ARG A 333 -13.02 -1.47 1.35
N LEU A 334 -12.91 -2.34 2.36
CA LEU A 334 -11.89 -2.18 3.38
C LEU A 334 -10.51 -2.48 2.78
N PHE A 335 -9.56 -1.63 3.11
CA PHE A 335 -8.15 -1.89 2.91
C PHE A 335 -7.39 -1.41 4.14
N PHE A 336 -6.33 -2.13 4.48
CA PHE A 336 -5.52 -1.81 5.65
C PHE A 336 -4.29 -0.97 5.23
N SER A 337 -3.94 0.02 6.04
CA SER A 337 -2.75 0.83 5.81
C SER A 337 -1.93 1.02 7.09
N ASP A 338 -0.65 0.62 7.06
CA ASP A 338 0.26 0.89 8.17
C ASP A 338 0.58 2.38 8.23
N VAL A 339 0.96 2.98 7.09
CA VAL A 339 1.34 4.40 7.03
C VAL A 339 0.17 5.32 7.35
N GLY A 340 -1.06 4.85 7.16
CA GLY A 340 -2.30 5.51 7.57
C GLY A 340 -2.59 5.47 9.07
N GLY A 341 -1.65 4.96 9.87
CA GLY A 341 -1.77 4.86 11.32
C GLY A 341 -2.19 3.48 11.81
N TYR A 342 -1.84 2.42 11.06
CA TYR A 342 -2.19 1.03 11.36
C TYR A 342 -3.71 0.88 11.51
N ARG A 343 -4.47 1.16 10.46
CA ARG A 343 -5.93 1.08 10.49
C ARG A 343 -6.51 0.70 9.15
N PHE A 344 -7.74 0.19 9.18
CA PHE A 344 -8.59 -0.03 8.02
C PHE A 344 -9.21 1.29 7.56
N PHE A 345 -9.23 1.47 6.25
CA PHE A 345 -9.89 2.54 5.54
C PHE A 345 -10.94 1.95 4.61
N VAL A 346 -11.98 2.74 4.32
CA VAL A 346 -13.02 2.36 3.37
C VAL A 346 -12.74 3.08 2.04
N GLU A 347 -12.51 2.32 0.97
CA GLU A 347 -12.40 2.85 -0.39
C GLU A 347 -13.71 3.56 -0.77
N PRO A 348 -13.66 4.84 -1.20
CA PRO A 348 -14.83 5.55 -1.71
C PRO A 348 -15.35 4.86 -2.97
N LEU A 349 -16.66 4.91 -3.19
CA LEU A 349 -17.21 4.45 -4.46
C LEU A 349 -16.71 5.33 -5.62
N PRO A 350 -16.45 4.74 -6.80
CA PRO A 350 -16.05 5.49 -7.98
C PRO A 350 -17.00 6.65 -8.28
N PRO A 351 -16.52 7.79 -8.80
CA PRO A 351 -17.40 8.87 -9.26
C PRO A 351 -18.39 8.35 -10.31
N GLY A 352 -19.69 8.39 -10.02
CA GLY A 352 -20.74 7.86 -10.90
C GLY A 352 -21.10 6.39 -10.65
N ALA A 353 -20.37 5.68 -9.80
CA ALA A 353 -20.92 4.49 -9.16
C ALA A 353 -22.09 4.95 -8.29
N ILE A 354 -23.28 4.46 -8.62
CA ILE A 354 -24.44 4.64 -7.76
C ILE A 354 -24.06 3.97 -6.44
N GLU A 355 -24.05 4.73 -5.34
CA GLU A 355 -24.23 4.11 -4.02
C GLU A 355 -25.31 3.05 -4.18
N PRO A 356 -25.11 1.79 -3.72
CA PRO A 356 -26.16 0.80 -3.81
C PRO A 356 -27.46 1.48 -3.36
N PRO A 357 -28.48 1.51 -4.22
CA PRO A 357 -29.55 2.48 -4.09
C PRO A 357 -30.25 2.30 -2.75
N ASP A 358 -30.16 3.29 -1.86
CA ASP A 358 -31.04 3.39 -0.69
C ASP A 358 -32.34 4.12 -1.11
N PRO A 359 -33.58 3.80 -0.65
CA PRO A 359 -34.05 2.83 0.35
C PRO A 359 -35.23 1.99 -0.22
N GLY A 360 -34.97 1.19 -1.26
CA GLY A 360 -35.99 0.33 -1.88
C GLY A 360 -35.78 -1.16 -1.65
N ASN A 361 -34.52 -1.57 -1.51
CA ASN A 361 -34.11 -2.96 -1.36
C ASN A 361 -32.65 -3.03 -0.84
N ASP A 362 -32.44 -2.61 0.41
CA ASP A 362 -31.18 -2.76 1.16
C ASP A 362 -30.84 -4.22 1.49
N LYS A 363 -31.56 -5.18 0.88
CA LYS A 363 -31.51 -6.60 1.21
C LYS A 363 -30.64 -7.41 0.27
N VAL A 364 -30.26 -6.83 -0.86
CA VAL A 364 -29.37 -7.45 -1.83
C VAL A 364 -28.51 -6.43 -2.55
N SER A 365 -27.20 -6.70 -2.66
CA SER A 365 -26.26 -5.91 -3.45
C SER A 365 -25.50 -6.79 -4.45
N PHE A 366 -25.09 -6.19 -5.56
CA PHE A 366 -24.38 -6.87 -6.64
C PHE A 366 -23.11 -6.09 -7.01
N ALA A 367 -21.99 -6.80 -7.19
CA ALA A 367 -20.73 -6.23 -7.65
C ALA A 367 -20.14 -7.11 -8.75
N ALA A 368 -19.79 -6.52 -9.89
CA ALA A 368 -19.18 -7.21 -11.01
C ALA A 368 -17.72 -6.77 -11.18
N SER A 369 -16.81 -7.73 -11.26
CA SER A 369 -15.38 -7.47 -11.44
C SER A 369 -14.75 -8.39 -12.47
N LEU A 370 -13.80 -7.86 -13.24
CA LEU A 370 -12.87 -8.64 -14.05
C LEU A 370 -11.61 -8.92 -13.22
N VAL A 371 -11.25 -10.19 -13.06
CA VAL A 371 -10.10 -10.63 -12.25
C VAL A 371 -9.25 -11.63 -13.03
N ASP A 372 -8.02 -11.83 -12.58
CA ASP A 372 -7.16 -12.90 -13.09
C ASP A 372 -7.48 -14.20 -12.32
N GLY A 373 -7.96 -15.21 -13.03
CA GLY A 373 -8.14 -16.56 -12.49
C GLY A 373 -7.05 -17.52 -12.95
N ASP A 374 -7.03 -18.72 -12.36
CA ASP A 374 -6.03 -19.75 -12.68
C ASP A 374 -5.94 -20.10 -14.17
N ASP A 375 -7.09 -20.09 -14.86
CA ASP A 375 -7.23 -20.40 -16.28
C ASP A 375 -7.38 -19.14 -17.17
N GLY A 376 -6.90 -17.99 -16.69
CA GLY A 376 -6.99 -16.69 -17.36
C GLY A 376 -8.13 -15.80 -16.85
N PRO A 377 -8.43 -14.69 -17.54
CA PRO A 377 -9.38 -13.69 -17.07
C PRO A 377 -10.79 -14.24 -16.83
N GLN A 378 -11.41 -13.82 -15.73
CA GLN A 378 -12.77 -14.20 -15.36
C GLN A 378 -13.59 -13.00 -14.91
N LEU A 379 -14.87 -12.99 -15.28
CA LEU A 379 -15.85 -12.14 -14.63
C LEU A 379 -16.36 -12.83 -13.37
N VAL A 380 -16.39 -12.08 -12.28
CA VAL A 380 -16.95 -12.50 -11.00
C VAL A 380 -18.09 -11.54 -10.65
N LEU A 381 -19.30 -12.07 -10.55
CA LEU A 381 -20.47 -11.39 -10.00
C LEU A 381 -20.64 -11.85 -8.55
N ARG A 382 -20.38 -10.95 -7.60
CA ARG A 382 -20.63 -11.16 -6.18
C ARG A 382 -22.00 -10.64 -5.82
N VAL A 383 -22.70 -11.39 -5.00
CA VAL A 383 -24.00 -11.01 -4.46
C VAL A 383 -23.95 -11.13 -2.95
N ARG A 384 -24.41 -10.10 -2.24
CA ARG A 384 -24.60 -10.10 -0.80
C ARG A 384 -26.08 -9.97 -0.49
N LEU A 385 -26.55 -10.72 0.50
CA LEU A 385 -27.91 -10.77 0.98
C LEU A 385 -27.93 -10.46 2.48
N ALA A 386 -28.84 -9.59 2.89
CA ALA A 386 -29.03 -9.30 4.32
C ALA A 386 -29.44 -10.58 5.09
N PRO A 387 -29.11 -10.70 6.38
CA PRO A 387 -29.51 -11.87 7.19
C PRO A 387 -31.02 -12.15 7.10
N GLY A 388 -31.37 -13.41 6.85
CA GLY A 388 -32.76 -13.85 6.67
C GLY A 388 -33.37 -13.55 5.30
N TRP A 389 -32.60 -13.01 4.34
CA TRP A 389 -33.03 -12.78 2.96
C TRP A 389 -32.39 -13.74 1.97
N HIS A 390 -33.11 -14.06 0.91
CA HIS A 390 -32.69 -15.05 -0.08
C HIS A 390 -33.04 -14.69 -1.53
N LEU A 391 -32.23 -15.20 -2.46
CA LEU A 391 -32.51 -15.21 -3.91
C LEU A 391 -32.89 -16.61 -4.37
N TYR A 392 -33.79 -16.68 -5.34
CA TYR A 392 -34.20 -17.95 -5.94
C TYR A 392 -33.25 -18.41 -7.04
N ASP A 393 -32.70 -19.61 -6.91
CA ASP A 393 -31.98 -20.32 -7.97
C ASP A 393 -32.96 -21.11 -8.84
N ARG A 394 -33.81 -21.90 -8.18
CA ARG A 394 -34.81 -22.75 -8.84
C ARG A 394 -36.13 -22.66 -8.11
N VAL A 395 -37.20 -22.55 -8.87
CA VAL A 395 -38.57 -22.66 -8.37
C VAL A 395 -39.41 -23.52 -9.32
N PRO A 396 -40.45 -24.22 -8.83
CA PRO A 396 -41.39 -24.93 -9.69
C PRO A 396 -42.09 -23.97 -10.66
N PRO A 397 -42.49 -24.39 -11.87
CA PRO A 397 -43.17 -23.52 -12.85
C PRO A 397 -44.48 -22.88 -12.35
N SER A 398 -45.09 -23.46 -11.30
CA SER A 398 -46.30 -22.95 -10.66
C SER A 398 -46.03 -21.94 -9.53
N ALA A 399 -44.78 -21.75 -9.14
CA ALA A 399 -44.41 -20.82 -8.08
C ALA A 399 -44.31 -19.38 -8.62
N PRO A 400 -44.80 -18.37 -7.90
CA PRO A 400 -44.89 -16.99 -8.40
C PRO A 400 -43.58 -16.18 -8.25
N TYR A 401 -42.45 -16.86 -8.06
CA TYR A 401 -41.16 -16.23 -7.74
C TYR A 401 -40.28 -16.05 -8.97
N THR A 402 -39.51 -14.96 -9.01
CA THR A 402 -38.53 -14.71 -10.08
C THR A 402 -37.17 -15.27 -9.69
N VAL A 403 -36.65 -16.20 -10.48
CA VAL A 403 -35.27 -16.72 -10.33
C VAL A 403 -34.24 -15.68 -10.76
N LEU A 404 -33.04 -15.74 -10.19
CA LEU A 404 -31.92 -14.92 -10.64
C LEU A 404 -31.52 -15.32 -12.08
N SER A 405 -31.70 -14.39 -13.02
CA SER A 405 -31.08 -14.42 -14.34
C SER A 405 -29.86 -13.48 -14.34
N ILE A 406 -28.79 -13.96 -14.98
CA ILE A 406 -27.55 -13.21 -15.17
C ILE A 406 -27.32 -13.21 -16.67
N ASP A 407 -27.72 -12.13 -17.30
CA ASP A 407 -27.62 -11.90 -18.73
C ASP A 407 -26.57 -10.81 -18.97
N GLY A 408 -25.90 -10.85 -20.10
CA GLY A 408 -24.82 -9.88 -20.35
C GLY A 408 -24.41 -9.95 -21.79
N ASP A 409 -24.89 -8.97 -22.54
CA ASP A 409 -24.30 -8.59 -23.81
C ASP A 409 -22.95 -7.96 -23.49
N LEU A 410 -21.94 -8.79 -23.24
CA LEU A 410 -20.57 -8.32 -23.09
C LEU A 410 -20.23 -7.53 -24.36
N ALA A 411 -19.95 -6.25 -24.18
CA ALA A 411 -19.64 -5.30 -25.23
C ALA A 411 -18.22 -4.75 -25.00
N GLY A 412 -17.62 -4.20 -26.05
CA GLY A 412 -16.22 -3.73 -26.00
C GLY A 412 -15.23 -4.90 -25.90
N PRO A 413 -14.20 -4.82 -25.03
CA PRO A 413 -13.05 -5.74 -25.08
C PRO A 413 -13.37 -7.16 -24.58
N LEU A 414 -14.57 -7.42 -24.05
CA LEU A 414 -14.90 -8.68 -23.39
C LEU A 414 -15.76 -9.58 -24.25
N SER A 415 -15.39 -10.87 -24.35
CA SER A 415 -16.23 -11.91 -24.95
C SER A 415 -16.38 -13.13 -24.06
N ALA A 416 -17.58 -13.73 -24.09
CA ALA A 416 -17.93 -14.88 -23.27
C ALA A 416 -17.07 -16.11 -23.61
N ARG A 417 -16.49 -16.75 -22.60
CA ARG A 417 -15.89 -18.09 -22.74
C ARG A 417 -16.66 -19.07 -21.84
N GLY A 418 -17.76 -19.58 -22.37
CA GLY A 418 -18.62 -20.53 -21.66
C GLY A 418 -19.75 -19.87 -20.86
N ALA A 419 -20.50 -20.71 -20.14
CA ALA A 419 -21.62 -20.29 -19.31
C ALA A 419 -21.14 -19.81 -17.93
N TRP A 420 -22.03 -19.13 -17.20
CA TRP A 420 -21.82 -18.82 -15.79
C TRP A 420 -21.74 -20.11 -14.97
N THR A 421 -20.66 -20.23 -14.20
CA THR A 421 -20.55 -21.16 -13.09
C THR A 421 -21.43 -20.65 -11.97
N ARG A 422 -22.44 -21.43 -11.62
CA ARG A 422 -23.36 -21.13 -10.52
C ARG A 422 -22.98 -21.96 -9.29
N PRO A 423 -22.78 -21.34 -8.12
CA PRO A 423 -22.52 -22.07 -6.89
C PRO A 423 -23.77 -22.83 -6.44
N ARG A 424 -23.57 -23.87 -5.63
CA ARG A 424 -24.66 -24.74 -5.18
C ARG A 424 -25.63 -23.96 -4.29
N SER A 425 -26.91 -24.00 -4.63
CA SER A 425 -28.01 -23.46 -3.82
C SER A 425 -28.49 -24.46 -2.76
N ALA A 426 -29.12 -23.96 -1.71
CA ALA A 426 -29.70 -24.75 -0.62
C ALA A 426 -31.22 -24.93 -0.81
N PRO A 427 -31.82 -26.07 -0.42
CA PRO A 427 -33.28 -26.23 -0.41
C PRO A 427 -33.96 -25.22 0.52
N TYR A 428 -35.02 -24.57 0.05
CA TYR A 428 -35.79 -23.65 0.90
C TYR A 428 -36.66 -24.44 1.90
N PRO A 429 -36.60 -24.14 3.21
CA PRO A 429 -37.34 -24.88 4.22
C PRO A 429 -38.85 -24.93 3.95
N GLY A 430 -39.43 -26.12 4.14
CA GLY A 430 -40.88 -26.32 4.05
C GLY A 430 -41.50 -26.28 2.65
N THR A 431 -40.73 -25.95 1.59
CA THR A 431 -41.26 -25.85 0.22
C THR A 431 -40.46 -26.72 -0.77
N PRO A 432 -40.90 -27.96 -1.05
CA PRO A 432 -40.19 -28.87 -1.95
C PRO A 432 -40.00 -28.30 -3.36
N GLY A 433 -38.79 -28.44 -3.90
CA GLY A 433 -38.46 -28.05 -5.28
C GLY A 433 -38.04 -26.59 -5.45
N ILE A 434 -37.98 -25.81 -4.36
CA ILE A 434 -37.37 -24.49 -4.34
C ILE A 434 -35.95 -24.58 -3.79
N THR A 435 -35.01 -23.94 -4.47
CA THR A 435 -33.65 -23.73 -3.96
C THR A 435 -33.27 -22.26 -4.00
N VAL A 436 -32.51 -21.85 -2.99
CA VAL A 436 -32.16 -20.46 -2.75
C VAL A 436 -30.68 -20.29 -2.44
N TRP A 437 -30.19 -19.07 -2.60
CA TRP A 437 -28.93 -18.61 -2.02
C TRP A 437 -29.23 -17.59 -0.92
N GLU A 438 -28.43 -17.65 0.13
CA GLU A 438 -28.47 -16.79 1.32
C GLU A 438 -27.05 -16.25 1.56
N HIS A 439 -26.94 -15.20 2.38
CA HIS A 439 -25.66 -14.60 2.75
C HIS A 439 -24.85 -14.09 1.55
N ARG A 440 -23.76 -14.77 1.19
CA ARG A 440 -22.85 -14.38 0.12
C ARG A 440 -22.80 -15.47 -0.95
N VAL A 441 -22.91 -15.06 -2.20
CA VAL A 441 -22.84 -15.96 -3.34
C VAL A 441 -22.02 -15.36 -4.48
N GLU A 442 -21.13 -16.16 -5.05
CA GLU A 442 -20.26 -15.72 -6.16
C GLU A 442 -20.55 -16.54 -7.42
N PHE A 443 -20.82 -15.83 -8.51
CA PHE A 443 -20.98 -16.41 -9.84
C PHE A 443 -19.75 -16.05 -10.66
N THR A 444 -19.19 -17.02 -11.39
CA THR A 444 -18.00 -16.78 -12.20
C THR A 444 -18.24 -17.16 -13.65
N ARG A 445 -17.58 -16.47 -14.57
CA ARG A 445 -17.60 -16.79 -16.00
C ARG A 445 -16.27 -16.45 -16.61
N ALA A 446 -15.64 -17.43 -17.24
CA ALA A 446 -14.43 -17.17 -18.00
C ALA A 446 -14.74 -16.25 -19.19
N VAL A 447 -13.80 -15.35 -19.50
CA VAL A 447 -13.91 -14.41 -20.62
C VAL A 447 -12.60 -14.36 -21.40
N ASN A 448 -12.68 -13.85 -22.64
CA ASN A 448 -11.50 -13.38 -23.36
C ASN A 448 -11.48 -11.85 -23.31
N VAL A 449 -10.28 -11.29 -23.27
CA VAL A 449 -10.05 -9.84 -23.30
C VAL A 449 -9.29 -9.50 -24.58
N ASP A 450 -9.87 -8.66 -25.43
CA ASP A 450 -9.19 -8.14 -26.62
C ASP A 450 -8.18 -7.06 -26.20
N SER A 451 -6.89 -7.38 -26.32
CA SER A 451 -5.79 -6.47 -25.96
C SER A 451 -5.64 -5.27 -26.89
N SER A 452 -6.36 -5.22 -28.00
CA SER A 452 -6.36 -4.09 -28.94
C SER A 452 -7.37 -3.00 -28.57
N GLU A 453 -8.30 -3.30 -27.67
CA GLU A 453 -9.31 -2.37 -27.18
C GLU A 453 -8.98 -1.90 -25.75
N SER A 454 -9.40 -0.68 -25.42
CA SER A 454 -9.17 -0.10 -24.09
C SER A 454 -10.03 -0.82 -23.04
N THR A 455 -9.44 -1.14 -21.90
CA THR A 455 -10.16 -1.68 -20.73
C THR A 455 -10.73 -0.58 -19.82
N ALA A 456 -10.65 0.69 -20.23
CA ALA A 456 -11.16 1.82 -19.46
C ALA A 456 -12.70 1.83 -19.31
N ASP A 457 -13.42 1.15 -20.21
CA ASP A 457 -14.86 0.92 -20.12
C ASP A 457 -15.16 -0.54 -20.51
N LEU A 458 -15.57 -1.34 -19.52
CA LEU A 458 -15.85 -2.77 -19.67
C LEU A 458 -17.35 -3.07 -19.84
N GLY A 459 -18.22 -2.05 -19.81
CA GLY A 459 -19.67 -2.23 -19.87
C GLY A 459 -20.30 -2.75 -18.57
N SER A 460 -21.48 -3.39 -18.68
CA SER A 460 -22.29 -3.86 -17.56
C SER A 460 -22.82 -5.30 -17.73
N ILE A 461 -23.26 -5.89 -16.62
CA ILE A 461 -24.00 -7.16 -16.57
C ILE A 461 -25.46 -6.85 -16.23
N SER A 462 -26.39 -7.37 -17.02
CA SER A 462 -27.83 -7.25 -16.77
C SER A 462 -28.28 -8.37 -15.84
N ILE A 463 -28.89 -8.04 -14.73
CA ILE A 463 -29.42 -9.03 -13.81
C ILE A 463 -30.90 -8.81 -13.57
N ALA A 464 -31.68 -9.90 -13.56
CA ALA A 464 -33.08 -9.88 -13.17
C ALA A 464 -33.30 -10.86 -12.02
N PHE A 465 -33.94 -10.42 -10.95
CA PHE A 465 -34.10 -11.22 -9.74
C PHE A 465 -35.29 -10.78 -8.89
N GLN A 466 -35.61 -11.61 -7.91
CA GLN A 466 -36.46 -11.24 -6.79
C GLN A 466 -35.80 -11.73 -5.49
N VAL A 467 -35.86 -10.89 -4.46
CA VAL A 467 -35.37 -11.19 -3.12
C VAL A 467 -36.54 -11.23 -2.13
N CYS A 468 -36.52 -12.18 -1.21
CA CYS A 468 -37.55 -12.36 -0.18
C CYS A 468 -36.91 -12.68 1.16
N ASP A 469 -37.68 -12.49 2.23
CA ASP A 469 -37.49 -13.13 3.53
C ASP A 469 -38.67 -14.10 3.79
N ASP A 470 -38.73 -14.70 4.98
CA ASP A 470 -39.81 -15.63 5.37
C ASP A 470 -41.21 -14.98 5.44
N GLN A 471 -41.30 -13.65 5.48
CA GLN A 471 -42.53 -12.89 5.71
C GLN A 471 -43.00 -12.12 4.48
N ARG A 472 -42.10 -11.72 3.58
CA ARG A 472 -42.39 -10.86 2.43
C ARG A 472 -41.41 -11.07 1.27
N CYS A 473 -41.93 -10.82 0.08
CA CYS A 473 -41.13 -10.72 -1.14
C CYS A 473 -41.10 -9.29 -1.66
N LEU A 474 -39.93 -8.82 -2.06
CA LEU A 474 -39.80 -7.55 -2.76
C LEU A 474 -40.18 -7.71 -4.23
N ARG A 475 -40.40 -6.59 -4.92
CA ARG A 475 -40.78 -6.62 -6.33
C ARG A 475 -39.62 -7.18 -7.16
N PRO A 476 -39.91 -8.01 -8.19
CA PRO A 476 -38.91 -8.37 -9.17
C PRO A 476 -38.24 -7.13 -9.73
N THR A 477 -36.92 -7.15 -9.77
CA THR A 477 -36.07 -6.00 -10.12
C THR A 477 -35.12 -6.44 -11.22
N GLN A 478 -34.86 -5.53 -12.15
CA GLN A 478 -33.81 -5.66 -13.15
C GLN A 478 -32.84 -4.49 -13.00
N LEU A 479 -31.54 -4.76 -13.05
CA LEU A 479 -30.51 -3.73 -12.94
C LEU A 479 -29.27 -4.07 -13.77
N GLU A 480 -28.53 -3.01 -14.11
CA GLU A 480 -27.24 -3.10 -14.82
C GLU A 480 -26.12 -2.91 -13.81
N VAL A 481 -25.23 -3.89 -13.69
CA VAL A 481 -24.07 -3.86 -12.78
C VAL A 481 -22.83 -3.51 -13.59
N PRO A 482 -22.20 -2.33 -13.39
CA PRO A 482 -20.98 -1.98 -14.11
C PRO A 482 -19.83 -2.93 -13.76
N ILE A 483 -19.00 -3.28 -14.75
CA ILE A 483 -17.85 -4.16 -14.58
C ILE A 483 -16.62 -3.32 -14.24
N VAL A 484 -15.96 -3.66 -13.13
CA VAL A 484 -14.71 -3.01 -12.70
C VAL A 484 -13.52 -3.91 -13.00
N ASP A 485 -12.48 -3.39 -13.68
CA ASP A 485 -11.22 -4.11 -13.87
C ASP A 485 -10.44 -4.14 -12.54
N ARG A 486 -10.24 -5.33 -11.98
CA ARG A 486 -9.52 -5.59 -10.72
C ARG A 486 -8.33 -6.52 -10.95
N ARG A 487 -7.92 -6.75 -12.21
CA ARG A 487 -6.71 -7.51 -12.52
C ARG A 487 -5.48 -6.77 -12.04
N GLU A 488 -4.46 -7.52 -11.63
CA GLU A 488 -3.18 -6.92 -11.28
C GLU A 488 -2.58 -6.26 -12.52
N ALA A 489 -2.16 -5.00 -12.40
CA ALA A 489 -1.45 -4.32 -13.46
C ALA A 489 -0.10 -5.03 -13.69
N ARG A 490 -0.05 -5.94 -14.66
CA ARG A 490 1.18 -6.59 -15.11
C ARG A 490 2.08 -5.64 -15.89
#